data_AF-A0A933DT14-F1
#
_entry.id   AF-A0A933DT14-F1
#
_cell.length_a   1.000
_cell.length_b   1.000
_cell.length_c   1.000
_cell.angle_alpha   90.00
_cell.angle_beta   90.00
_cell.angle_gamma   90.00
#
_symmetry.space_group_name_H-M   'P 1'
#
loop_
_entity.id
_entity.type
_entity.pdbx_description
1 polymer ?
#
loop_
_entity_poly.entity_id
_entity_poly.type
_entity_poly.pdbx_seq_one_letter_code
_entity_poly.pdbx_strand_id
1 'polypeptide(L)'
;MRFFAWFGVFLAALLLEMAVLPQFFGALAPSLTLAVLIPGIASQRFWPGFGFAAAAGLALDVVAGGGIHTLVAIGTFFSMQAFRALTQWEEPLDRIGAVACGLILQPLLQFVGAHVADSVFGAAAVPLSVSDIASVSYLREISFAAGWFMLFVWFEIRRVRRYRAGRLMHL
;
A
#
# COMPACT_ATOMS: atom_id res chain seq x y z
N MET A 1 6.32 17.72 -6.03
CA MET A 1 7.13 17.47 -4.81
C MET A 1 6.64 16.25 -4.02
N ARG A 2 5.35 16.15 -3.64
CA ARG A 2 4.84 14.99 -2.86
C ARG A 2 5.09 13.63 -3.53
N PHE A 3 4.83 13.51 -4.83
CA PHE A 3 5.14 12.29 -5.59
C PHE A 3 6.59 11.85 -5.40
N PHE A 4 7.56 12.71 -5.72
CA PHE A 4 8.98 12.38 -5.65
C PHE A 4 9.45 12.06 -4.23
N ALA A 5 8.92 12.75 -3.22
CA ALA A 5 9.24 12.46 -1.83
C ALA A 5 8.76 11.05 -1.45
N TRP A 6 7.50 10.70 -1.75
CA TRP A 6 6.97 9.37 -1.47
C TRP A 6 7.63 8.28 -2.29
N PHE A 7 7.91 8.55 -3.56
CA PHE A 7 8.63 7.61 -4.43
C PHE A 7 10.06 7.38 -3.95
N GLY A 8 10.77 8.43 -3.51
CA GLY A 8 12.09 8.29 -2.90
C GLY A 8 12.07 7.45 -1.62
N VAL A 9 11.11 7.70 -0.72
CA VAL A 9 10.93 6.88 0.50
C VAL A 9 10.57 5.44 0.16
N PHE A 10 9.74 5.23 -0.86
CA PHE A 10 9.38 3.91 -1.34
C PHE A 10 10.59 3.15 -1.89
N LEU A 11 11.40 3.78 -2.74
CA LEU A 11 12.63 3.17 -3.26
C LEU A 11 13.63 2.87 -2.14
N ALA A 12 13.76 3.75 -1.16
CA ALA A 12 14.62 3.49 0.01
C ALA A 12 14.12 2.29 0.83
N ALA A 13 12.81 2.17 1.04
CA ALA A 13 12.22 1.01 1.70
C ALA A 13 12.44 -0.27 0.89
N LEU A 14 12.26 -0.22 -0.43
CA LEU A 14 12.51 -1.34 -1.34
C LEU A 14 13.97 -1.81 -1.26
N LEU A 15 14.92 -0.88 -1.33
CA LEU A 15 16.36 -1.18 -1.21
C LEU A 15 16.72 -1.74 0.17
N LEU A 16 16.11 -1.22 1.24
CA LEU A 16 16.32 -1.73 2.59
C LEU A 16 15.80 -3.17 2.71
N GLU A 17 14.62 -3.45 2.16
CA GLU A 17 14.07 -4.80 2.13
C GLU A 17 14.97 -5.73 1.31
N MET A 18 15.46 -5.30 0.15
CA MET A 18 16.47 -6.03 -0.65
C MET A 18 17.71 -6.39 0.15
N ALA A 19 18.22 -5.46 0.94
CA ALA A 19 19.45 -5.64 1.68
C ALA A 19 19.28 -6.52 2.94
N VAL A 20 18.16 -6.38 3.65
CA VAL A 20 17.98 -6.96 5.00
C VAL A 20 17.13 -8.24 4.97
N LEU A 21 16.27 -8.40 3.97
CA LEU A 21 15.27 -9.46 3.89
C LEU A 21 15.30 -10.19 2.52
N PRO A 22 16.48 -10.66 2.06
CA PRO A 22 16.62 -11.25 0.72
C PRO A 22 15.76 -12.51 0.54
N GLN A 23 15.53 -13.31 1.59
CA GLN A 23 14.66 -14.50 1.49
C GLN A 23 13.16 -14.18 1.31
N PHE A 24 12.75 -12.91 1.43
CA PHE A 24 11.37 -12.46 1.19
C PHE A 24 11.20 -11.83 -0.19
N PHE A 25 12.25 -11.81 -1.03
CA PHE A 25 12.13 -11.40 -2.43
C PHE A 25 11.30 -12.42 -3.23
N GLY A 26 10.18 -11.95 -3.79
CA GLY A 26 9.20 -12.80 -4.46
C GLY A 26 8.01 -13.22 -3.56
N ALA A 27 8.04 -12.88 -2.26
CA ALA A 27 6.83 -12.94 -1.44
C ALA A 27 5.88 -11.78 -1.82
N LEU A 28 4.57 -12.04 -1.69
CA LEU A 28 3.46 -11.31 -2.33
C LEU A 28 3.38 -9.78 -2.08
N ALA A 29 4.12 -9.27 -1.10
CA ALA A 29 4.69 -7.93 -1.09
C ALA A 29 5.48 -7.75 0.21
N PRO A 30 6.69 -7.17 0.18
CA PRO A 30 7.46 -7.01 1.40
C PRO A 30 6.86 -5.88 2.28
N SER A 31 6.87 -6.10 3.59
CA SER A 31 5.96 -5.45 4.53
C SER A 31 6.23 -3.95 4.72
N LEU A 32 7.48 -3.49 4.59
CA LEU A 32 7.87 -2.07 4.63
C LEU A 32 7.47 -1.33 3.34
N THR A 33 7.65 -1.93 2.16
CA THR A 33 7.23 -1.28 0.90
C THR A 33 5.72 -1.08 0.84
N LEU A 34 4.92 -2.03 1.32
CA LEU A 34 3.47 -1.84 1.49
C LEU A 34 3.13 -0.72 2.49
N ALA A 35 3.83 -0.68 3.63
CA ALA A 35 3.66 0.34 4.64
C ALA A 35 3.95 1.76 4.13
N VAL A 36 4.80 1.90 3.10
CA VAL A 36 5.04 3.18 2.43
C VAL A 36 4.07 3.41 1.27
N LEU A 37 3.79 2.38 0.46
CA LEU A 37 2.96 2.46 -0.74
C LEU A 37 1.54 2.94 -0.41
N ILE A 38 0.88 2.30 0.55
CA ILE A 38 -0.54 2.55 0.84
C ILE A 38 -0.76 3.98 1.37
N PRO A 39 -0.03 4.46 2.41
CA PRO A 39 -0.10 5.86 2.82
C PRO A 39 0.37 6.83 1.74
N GLY A 40 1.39 6.45 0.95
CA GLY A 40 1.88 7.22 -0.17
C GLY A 40 0.81 7.49 -1.21
N ILE A 41 0.03 6.48 -1.58
CA ILE A 41 -1.14 6.61 -2.45
C ILE A 41 -2.19 7.53 -1.79
N ALA A 42 -2.56 7.27 -0.54
CA ALA A 42 -3.60 8.01 0.17
C ALA A 42 -3.27 9.50 0.40
N SER A 43 -1.99 9.89 0.29
CA SER A 43 -1.54 11.27 0.48
C SER A 43 -1.55 12.13 -0.79
N GLN A 44 -1.88 11.52 -1.94
CA GLN A 44 -1.77 12.13 -3.26
C GLN A 44 -3.13 12.42 -3.90
N ARG A 45 -3.13 13.40 -4.81
CA ARG A 45 -4.27 13.64 -5.71
C ARG A 45 -4.35 12.53 -6.75
N PHE A 46 -5.48 12.42 -7.45
CA PHE A 46 -5.76 11.34 -8.38
C PHE A 46 -4.59 11.01 -9.35
N TRP A 47 -4.22 11.94 -10.24
CA TRP A 47 -3.17 11.68 -11.25
C TRP A 47 -1.80 11.36 -10.65
N PRO A 48 -1.26 12.14 -9.69
CA PRO A 48 -0.02 11.77 -9.02
C PRO A 48 -0.10 10.44 -8.26
N GLY A 49 -1.22 10.15 -7.61
CA GLY A 49 -1.44 8.90 -6.88
C GLY A 49 -1.48 7.68 -7.80
N PHE A 50 -2.14 7.80 -8.95
CA PHE A 50 -2.15 6.77 -9.99
C PHE A 50 -0.74 6.54 -10.54
N GLY A 51 -0.04 7.62 -10.92
CA GLY A 51 1.34 7.53 -11.39
C GLY A 51 2.28 6.92 -10.35
N PHE A 52 2.06 7.21 -9.06
CA PHE A 52 2.86 6.67 -7.97
C PHE A 52 2.61 5.17 -7.79
N ALA A 53 1.34 4.75 -7.78
CA ALA A 53 0.98 3.34 -7.70
C ALA A 53 1.57 2.55 -8.88
N ALA A 54 1.44 3.05 -10.11
CA ALA A 54 1.99 2.43 -11.29
C ALA A 54 3.53 2.34 -11.23
N ALA A 55 4.22 3.45 -10.93
CA ALA A 55 5.68 3.47 -10.87
C ALA A 55 6.24 2.58 -9.74
N ALA A 56 5.59 2.57 -8.57
CA ALA A 56 6.00 1.76 -7.43
C ALA A 56 5.78 0.26 -7.69
N GLY A 57 4.64 -0.09 -8.28
CA GLY A 57 4.35 -1.46 -8.69
C GLY A 57 5.32 -1.95 -9.77
N LEU A 58 5.64 -1.11 -10.77
CA LEU A 58 6.64 -1.44 -11.80
C LEU A 58 8.04 -1.64 -11.19
N ALA A 59 8.44 -0.80 -10.23
CA ALA A 59 9.71 -0.96 -9.55
C ALA A 59 9.78 -2.30 -8.79
N LEU A 60 8.69 -2.71 -8.13
CA LEU A 60 8.60 -4.02 -7.49
C LEU A 60 8.68 -5.16 -8.51
N ASP A 61 7.96 -5.05 -9.61
CA ASP A 61 7.93 -6.05 -10.68
C ASP A 61 9.31 -6.24 -11.33
N VAL A 62 10.05 -5.16 -11.58
CA VAL A 62 11.44 -5.20 -12.09
C VAL A 62 12.36 -5.95 -11.13
N VAL A 63 12.20 -5.73 -9.82
CA VAL A 63 13.06 -6.35 -8.82
C VAL A 63 12.66 -7.80 -8.54
N ALA A 64 11.36 -8.10 -8.52
CA ALA A 64 10.83 -9.44 -8.24
C ALA A 64 10.79 -10.36 -9.47
N GLY A 65 10.98 -9.82 -10.68
CA GLY A 65 10.93 -10.58 -11.93
C GLY A 65 9.51 -11.06 -12.30
N GLY A 66 8.47 -10.32 -11.92
CA GLY A 66 7.06 -10.65 -12.17
C GLY A 66 6.24 -9.46 -12.66
N GLY A 67 4.94 -9.65 -12.98
CA GLY A 67 4.03 -8.59 -13.46
C GLY A 67 2.81 -8.32 -12.56
N ILE A 68 2.82 -8.91 -11.36
CA ILE A 68 1.66 -8.91 -10.45
C ILE A 68 1.59 -7.64 -9.59
N HIS A 69 2.73 -7.06 -9.20
CA HIS A 69 2.77 -5.99 -8.22
C HIS A 69 2.24 -4.67 -8.80
N THR A 70 2.44 -4.43 -10.09
CA THR A 70 1.82 -3.30 -10.81
C THR A 70 0.30 -3.39 -10.77
N LEU A 71 -0.26 -4.57 -11.05
CA LEU A 71 -1.71 -4.78 -10.99
C LEU A 71 -2.25 -4.59 -9.57
N VAL A 72 -1.57 -5.13 -8.57
CA VAL A 72 -1.94 -4.98 -7.15
C VAL A 72 -1.87 -3.52 -6.71
N ALA A 73 -0.82 -2.80 -7.05
CA ALA A 73 -0.65 -1.40 -6.68
C ALA A 73 -1.70 -0.49 -7.33
N ILE A 74 -1.98 -0.69 -8.62
CA ILE A 74 -3.02 0.05 -9.35
C ILE A 74 -4.41 -0.30 -8.80
N GLY A 75 -4.68 -1.59 -8.54
CA GLY A 75 -5.92 -2.03 -7.91
C GLY A 75 -6.12 -1.39 -6.54
N THR A 76 -5.04 -1.32 -5.74
CA THR A 76 -5.03 -0.65 -4.43
C THR A 76 -5.41 0.81 -4.56
N PHE A 77 -4.83 1.52 -5.54
CA PHE A 77 -5.19 2.91 -5.83
C PHE A 77 -6.68 3.03 -6.14
N PHE A 78 -7.21 2.24 -7.07
CA PHE A 78 -8.62 2.34 -7.46
C PHE A 78 -9.57 1.98 -6.33
N SER A 79 -9.24 1.00 -5.50
CA SER A 79 -10.03 0.67 -4.30
C SER A 79 -10.09 1.84 -3.32
N MET A 80 -8.97 2.51 -3.07
CA MET A 80 -8.95 3.71 -2.23
C MET A 80 -9.77 4.86 -2.82
N GLN A 81 -9.69 5.08 -4.13
CA GLN A 81 -10.47 6.12 -4.79
C GLN A 81 -11.96 5.79 -4.79
N ALA A 82 -12.33 4.53 -5.00
CA ALA A 82 -13.72 4.06 -4.89
C ALA A 82 -14.25 4.30 -3.47
N PHE A 83 -13.49 3.94 -2.42
CA PHE A 83 -13.86 4.25 -1.04
C PHE A 83 -14.12 5.74 -0.81
N ARG A 84 -13.20 6.61 -1.27
CA ARG A 84 -13.33 8.07 -1.15
C ARG A 84 -14.50 8.64 -1.94
N ALA A 85 -14.82 8.05 -3.09
CA ALA A 85 -15.96 8.46 -3.90
C ALA A 85 -17.30 8.04 -3.27
N LEU A 86 -17.32 6.93 -2.54
CA LEU A 86 -18.51 6.37 -1.89
C LEU A 86 -18.75 6.94 -0.49
N THR A 87 -17.76 7.60 0.11
CA THR A 87 -17.85 8.12 1.48
C THR A 87 -17.76 9.65 1.50
N GLN A 88 -18.43 10.27 2.47
CA GLN A 88 -18.40 11.72 2.69
C GLN A 88 -17.63 12.07 3.97
N TRP A 89 -16.63 11.27 4.31
CA TRP A 89 -15.88 11.48 5.55
C TRP A 89 -14.97 12.71 5.44
N GLU A 90 -14.82 13.42 6.55
CA GLU A 90 -13.87 14.53 6.65
C GLU A 90 -12.49 14.05 7.11
N GLU A 91 -11.46 14.85 6.87
CA GLU A 91 -10.11 14.59 7.39
C GLU A 91 -10.10 14.65 8.94
N PRO A 92 -9.48 13.69 9.65
CA PRO A 92 -8.56 12.67 9.13
C PRO A 92 -9.22 11.32 8.76
N LEU A 93 -10.52 11.17 9.00
CA LEU A 93 -11.21 9.89 8.86
C LEU A 93 -11.25 9.41 7.41
N ASP A 94 -11.45 10.30 6.45
CA ASP A 94 -11.38 9.98 5.01
C ASP A 94 -10.09 9.23 4.66
N ARG A 95 -8.95 9.79 5.08
CA ARG A 95 -7.64 9.23 4.77
C ARG A 95 -7.36 7.94 5.52
N ILE A 96 -7.74 7.87 6.79
CA ILE A 96 -7.63 6.63 7.59
C ILE A 96 -8.46 5.52 6.94
N GLY A 97 -9.69 5.83 6.53
CA GLY A 97 -10.57 4.90 5.84
C GLY A 97 -10.01 4.43 4.51
N ALA A 98 -9.45 5.33 3.70
CA ALA A 98 -8.79 4.97 2.46
C ALA A 98 -7.59 4.03 2.69
N VAL A 99 -6.72 4.33 3.66
CA VAL A 99 -5.59 3.45 4.02
C VAL A 99 -6.09 2.08 4.50
N ALA A 100 -7.12 2.04 5.35
CA ALA A 100 -7.72 0.80 5.82
C ALA A 100 -8.30 -0.03 4.66
N CYS A 101 -9.03 0.62 3.74
CA CYS A 101 -9.58 -0.02 2.54
C CYS A 101 -8.48 -0.64 1.68
N GLY A 102 -7.39 0.10 1.43
CA GLY A 102 -6.26 -0.41 0.68
C GLY A 102 -5.51 -1.56 1.34
N LEU A 103 -5.48 -1.63 2.69
CA LEU A 103 -4.91 -2.74 3.44
C LEU A 103 -5.81 -3.99 3.41
N ILE A 104 -7.11 -3.81 3.69
CA ILE A 104 -8.07 -4.92 3.76
C ILE A 104 -8.22 -5.64 2.41
N LEU A 105 -8.13 -4.89 1.31
CA LEU A 105 -8.29 -5.46 -0.03
C LEU A 105 -7.02 -6.08 -0.61
N GLN A 106 -5.85 -5.98 0.06
CA GLN A 106 -4.60 -6.57 -0.44
C GLN A 106 -4.73 -8.05 -0.82
N PRO A 107 -5.29 -8.94 0.02
CA PRO A 107 -5.37 -10.37 -0.33
C PRO A 107 -6.22 -10.62 -1.58
N LEU A 108 -7.32 -9.89 -1.72
CA LEU A 108 -8.19 -10.00 -2.90
C LEU A 108 -7.50 -9.48 -4.16
N LEU A 109 -6.80 -8.35 -4.06
CA LEU A 109 -6.06 -7.76 -5.17
C LEU A 109 -4.90 -8.63 -5.63
N GLN A 110 -4.23 -9.32 -4.69
CA GLN A 110 -3.20 -10.31 -5.00
C GLN A 110 -3.79 -11.52 -5.73
N PHE A 111 -4.93 -12.05 -5.25
CA PHE A 111 -5.60 -13.17 -5.91
C PHE A 111 -6.03 -12.83 -7.35
N VAL A 112 -6.66 -11.67 -7.54
CA VAL A 112 -7.09 -11.19 -8.86
C VAL A 112 -5.88 -10.88 -9.74
N GLY A 113 -4.86 -10.20 -9.20
CA GLY A 113 -3.63 -9.87 -9.91
C GLY A 113 -2.90 -11.12 -10.41
N ALA A 114 -2.83 -12.17 -9.60
CA ALA A 114 -2.24 -13.45 -10.00
C ALA A 114 -3.01 -14.10 -11.15
N HIS A 115 -4.34 -14.13 -11.09
CA HIS A 115 -5.18 -14.69 -12.16
C HIS A 115 -5.06 -13.89 -13.47
N VAL A 116 -5.04 -12.57 -13.38
CA VAL A 116 -4.85 -11.69 -14.56
C VAL A 116 -3.45 -11.90 -15.13
N ALA A 117 -2.42 -11.99 -14.29
CA ALA A 117 -1.06 -12.20 -14.75
C ALA A 117 -0.86 -13.54 -15.46
N ASP A 118 -1.46 -14.62 -14.94
CA ASP A 118 -1.47 -15.94 -15.57
C ASP A 118 -2.23 -15.92 -16.92
N SER A 119 -3.46 -15.38 -16.91
CA SER A 119 -4.32 -15.37 -18.10
C SER A 119 -3.80 -14.49 -19.25
N VAL A 120 -3.14 -13.37 -18.91
CA VAL A 120 -2.72 -12.35 -19.91
C VAL A 120 -1.25 -12.53 -20.30
N PHE A 121 -0.37 -12.87 -19.35
CA PHE A 121 1.08 -12.92 -19.55
C PHE A 121 1.65 -14.34 -19.48
N GLY A 122 0.83 -15.36 -19.22
CA GLY A 122 1.28 -16.76 -19.09
C GLY A 122 2.21 -16.99 -17.90
N ALA A 123 2.14 -16.11 -16.89
CA ALA A 123 2.96 -16.22 -15.69
C ALA A 123 2.40 -17.34 -14.80
N ALA A 124 3.24 -18.32 -14.43
CA ALA A 124 2.82 -19.41 -13.56
C ALA A 124 2.12 -18.87 -12.30
N ALA A 125 0.81 -19.11 -12.19
CA ALA A 125 0.04 -18.71 -11.02
C ALA A 125 0.65 -19.39 -9.78
N VAL A 126 1.15 -18.61 -8.83
CA VAL A 126 1.51 -19.15 -7.52
C VAL A 126 0.20 -19.61 -6.87
N PRO A 127 0.02 -20.91 -6.57
CA PRO A 127 -1.19 -21.39 -5.93
C PRO A 127 -1.23 -20.80 -4.51
N LEU A 128 -1.99 -19.73 -4.34
CA LEU A 128 -2.34 -19.18 -3.03
C LEU A 128 -3.24 -20.20 -2.33
N SER A 129 -2.67 -21.01 -1.44
CA SER A 129 -3.46 -21.94 -0.64
C SER A 129 -4.06 -21.20 0.55
N VAL A 130 -5.30 -21.54 0.93
CA VAL A 130 -5.93 -21.01 2.15
C VAL A 130 -5.09 -21.32 3.40
N SER A 131 -4.27 -22.37 3.37
CA SER A 131 -3.31 -22.71 4.42
C SER A 131 -2.16 -21.70 4.59
N ASP A 132 -1.81 -20.94 3.55
CA ASP A 132 -0.75 -19.92 3.63
C ASP A 132 -1.18 -18.72 4.50
N ILE A 133 -2.49 -18.49 4.60
CA ILE A 133 -3.14 -17.48 5.44
C ILE A 133 -3.01 -17.83 6.94
N ALA A 134 -2.78 -19.09 7.30
CA ALA A 134 -2.55 -19.50 8.69
C ALA A 134 -1.06 -19.62 9.04
N SER A 135 -0.15 -19.28 8.12
CA SER A 135 1.29 -19.39 8.34
C SER A 135 1.80 -18.36 9.35
N VAL A 136 2.88 -18.70 10.07
CA VAL A 136 3.57 -17.79 10.99
C VAL A 136 4.06 -16.52 10.26
N SER A 137 4.44 -16.65 8.98
CA SER A 137 4.83 -15.53 8.13
C SER A 137 3.68 -14.54 7.93
N TYR A 138 2.48 -15.04 7.63
CA TYR A 138 1.29 -14.21 7.45
C TYR A 138 0.85 -13.52 8.75
N LEU A 139 0.90 -14.22 9.90
CA LEU A 139 0.60 -13.63 11.20
C LEU A 139 1.56 -12.47 11.54
N ARG A 140 2.84 -12.60 11.21
CA ARG A 140 3.83 -11.54 11.39
C ARG A 140 3.53 -10.34 10.50
N GLU A 141 3.18 -10.57 9.24
CA GLU A 141 2.84 -9.51 8.28
C GLU A 141 1.57 -8.76 8.67
N ILE A 142 0.52 -9.47 9.11
CA ILE A 142 -0.68 -8.86 9.67
C ILE A 142 -0.35 -8.04 10.92
N SER A 143 0.44 -8.59 11.84
CA SER A 143 0.79 -7.91 13.09
C SER A 143 1.56 -6.62 12.80
N PHE A 144 2.48 -6.67 11.84
CA PHE A 144 3.19 -5.49 11.36
C PHE A 144 2.24 -4.48 10.72
N ALA A 145 1.37 -4.90 9.80
CA ALA A 145 0.39 -4.04 9.15
C ALA A 145 -0.55 -3.37 10.16
N ALA A 146 -1.01 -4.11 11.18
CA ALA A 146 -1.85 -3.60 12.25
C ALA A 146 -1.10 -2.57 13.12
N GLY A 147 0.13 -2.88 13.55
CA GLY A 147 0.97 -1.96 14.31
C GLY A 147 1.28 -0.67 13.54
N TRP A 148 1.63 -0.80 12.27
CA TRP A 148 1.86 0.33 11.37
C TRP A 148 0.60 1.17 11.18
N PHE A 149 -0.55 0.53 10.95
CA PHE A 149 -1.82 1.23 10.80
C PHE A 149 -2.19 2.02 12.07
N MET A 150 -1.96 1.46 13.26
CA MET A 150 -2.17 2.17 14.53
C MET A 150 -1.27 3.40 14.65
N LEU A 151 0.01 3.31 14.26
CA LEU A 151 0.92 4.45 14.23
C LEU A 151 0.47 5.51 13.22
N PHE A 152 0.00 5.10 12.05
CA PHE A 152 -0.55 5.98 11.02
C PHE A 152 -1.78 6.75 11.53
N VAL A 153 -2.74 6.04 12.13
CA VAL A 153 -3.95 6.63 12.74
C VAL A 153 -3.57 7.65 13.81
N TRP A 154 -2.66 7.28 14.71
CA TRP A 154 -2.16 8.18 15.75
C TRP A 154 -1.54 9.45 15.18
N PHE A 155 -0.69 9.32 14.15
CA PHE A 155 -0.06 10.45 13.49
C PHE A 155 -1.08 11.37 12.81
N GLU A 156 -2.03 10.82 12.06
CA GLU A 156 -3.05 11.58 11.36
C GLU A 156 -3.97 12.35 12.33
N ILE A 157 -4.38 11.71 13.44
CA ILE A 157 -5.14 12.37 14.50
C ILE A 157 -4.33 13.52 15.11
N ARG A 158 -3.05 13.30 15.44
CA ARG A 158 -2.18 14.34 16.01
C ARG A 158 -1.98 15.51 15.04
N ARG A 159 -1.80 15.22 13.75
CA ARG A 159 -1.62 16.22 12.70
C ARG A 159 -2.82 17.16 12.60
N VAL A 160 -4.04 16.60 12.54
CA VAL A 160 -5.26 17.40 12.46
C VAL A 160 -5.49 18.20 13.74
N ARG A 161 -5.24 17.63 14.92
CA ARG A 161 -5.34 18.36 16.20
C ARG A 161 -4.44 19.59 16.23
N ARG A 162 -3.17 19.46 15.81
CA ARG A 162 -2.23 20.60 15.74
C ARG A 162 -2.70 21.67 14.74
N TYR A 163 -3.19 21.26 13.58
CA TYR A 163 -3.68 22.19 12.56
C TYR A 163 -4.88 23.01 13.06
N ARG A 164 -5.84 22.36 13.74
CA ARG A 164 -7.00 23.04 14.34
C ARG A 164 -6.58 24.00 15.46
N ALA A 165 -5.67 23.58 16.34
CA ALA A 165 -5.15 24.43 17.41
C ALA A 165 -4.43 25.68 16.87
N GLY A 166 -3.58 25.54 15.86
CA GLY A 166 -2.89 26.67 15.23
C GLY A 166 -3.85 27.63 14.53
N ARG A 167 -4.92 27.12 13.90
CA ARG A 167 -5.92 27.97 13.23
C ARG A 167 -6.74 28.81 14.22
N LEU A 168 -7.00 28.29 15.42
CA LEU A 168 -7.67 29.03 16.50
C LEU A 168 -6.81 30.14 17.11
N MET A 169 -5.48 30.08 16.98
CA MET A 169 -4.58 31.14 17.49
C MET A 169 -4.44 32.34 16.55
N HIS A 170 -4.95 32.24 15.31
CA HIS A 170 -4.91 33.29 14.30
C HIS A 170 -6.29 33.94 14.04
N LEU A 171 -7.31 33.52 14.78
CA LEU A 171 -8.65 34.12 14.82
C LEU A 171 -8.80 34.91 16.11
#